data_AF-A0A6C0DJC7-F1
#
_entry.id   AF-A0A6C0DJC7-F1
#
_cell.length_a   1.000
_cell.length_b   1.000
_cell.length_c   1.000
_cell.angle_alpha   90.00
_cell.angle_beta   90.00
_cell.angle_gamma   90.00
#
_symmetry.space_group_name_H-M   'P 1'
#
loop_
_entity.id
_entity.type
_entity.pdbx_description
1 polymer ?
#
loop_
_entity_poly.entity_id
_entity_poly.type
_entity_poly.pdbx_seq_one_letter_code
_entity_poly.pdbx_strand_id
1 'polypeptide(L)'
;MFTKLYLDTTNPNLKVTQLFQPSILFPMIISIVFHTIVYILFCNMVSYIFYNKILSNQINKRLAICLISIMIFGFIARFIHVKDVYKAYNGDMIKTRNHLDKLYISWIFIS
;
A
#
# COMPACT_ATOMS: atom_id res chain seq x y z
N MET A 1 -13.16 -1.57 3.84
CA MET A 1 -12.63 -1.05 2.55
C MET A 1 -11.22 -1.54 2.31
N PHE A 2 -10.26 -1.23 3.20
CA PHE A 2 -8.86 -1.62 3.10
C PHE A 2 -8.60 -3.13 3.08
N THR A 3 -9.30 -3.92 3.91
CA THR A 3 -9.21 -5.40 3.86
C THR A 3 -9.65 -5.96 2.51
N LYS A 4 -10.73 -5.41 1.93
CA LYS A 4 -11.19 -5.84 0.60
C LYS A 4 -10.16 -5.47 -0.47
N LEU A 5 -9.65 -4.24 -0.45
CA LEU A 5 -8.59 -3.80 -1.35
C LEU A 5 -7.33 -4.67 -1.22
N TYR A 6 -6.93 -5.04 0.00
CA TYR A 6 -5.84 -5.97 0.24
C TYR A 6 -6.12 -7.33 -0.40
N LEU A 7 -7.29 -7.93 -0.14
CA LEU A 7 -7.65 -9.23 -0.70
C LEU A 7 -7.70 -9.21 -2.24
N ASP A 8 -8.22 -8.13 -2.82
CA ASP A 8 -8.31 -7.94 -4.28
C ASP A 8 -6.91 -7.77 -4.90
N THR A 9 -6.04 -6.96 -4.28
CA THR A 9 -4.66 -6.72 -4.74
C THR A 9 -3.70 -7.88 -4.43
N THR A 10 -4.12 -8.83 -3.60
CA THR A 10 -3.40 -10.07 -3.29
C THR A 10 -4.09 -11.31 -3.86
N ASN A 11 -4.96 -11.14 -4.85
CA ASN A 11 -5.53 -12.26 -5.58
C ASN A 11 -4.61 -12.61 -6.78
N PRO A 12 -3.92 -13.75 -6.78
CA PRO A 12 -2.98 -14.10 -7.86
C PRO A 12 -3.68 -14.35 -9.20
N ASN A 13 -4.98 -14.68 -9.18
CA ASN A 13 -5.78 -14.91 -10.37
C ASN A 13 -6.28 -13.61 -11.02
N LEU A 14 -6.08 -12.46 -10.37
CA LEU A 14 -6.48 -11.17 -10.90
C LEU A 14 -5.55 -10.76 -12.06
N LYS A 15 -6.13 -10.38 -13.20
CA LYS A 15 -5.36 -9.87 -14.34
C LYS A 15 -4.85 -8.47 -14.05
N VAL A 16 -3.70 -8.09 -14.60
CA VAL A 16 -3.11 -6.74 -14.43
C VAL A 16 -4.11 -5.66 -14.84
N THR A 17 -4.86 -5.88 -15.92
CA THR A 17 -5.87 -4.96 -16.44
C THR A 17 -7.02 -4.71 -15.45
N GLN A 18 -7.29 -5.66 -14.54
CA GLN A 18 -8.34 -5.52 -13.54
C GLN A 18 -7.95 -4.55 -12.41
N LEU A 19 -6.65 -4.28 -12.19
CA LEU A 19 -6.21 -3.26 -11.23
C LEU A 19 -6.72 -1.86 -11.56
N PHE A 20 -6.94 -1.58 -12.85
CA PHE A 20 -7.44 -0.30 -13.34
C PHE A 20 -8.97 -0.24 -13.39
N GLN A 21 -9.66 -1.30 -12.95
CA GLN A 21 -11.12 -1.25 -12.82
C GLN A 21 -11.50 -0.29 -11.68
N PRO A 22 -12.58 0.49 -11.84
CA PRO A 22 -13.01 1.46 -10.82
C PRO A 22 -13.22 0.84 -9.43
N SER A 23 -13.62 -0.44 -9.36
CA SER A 23 -13.83 -1.20 -8.12
C SER A 23 -12.57 -1.40 -7.29
N ILE A 24 -11.38 -1.36 -7.89
CA ILE A 24 -10.08 -1.53 -7.22
C ILE A 24 -9.30 -0.21 -7.22
N LEU A 25 -9.28 0.49 -8.35
CA LEU A 25 -8.54 1.74 -8.53
C LEU A 25 -9.01 2.84 -7.56
N PHE A 26 -10.33 3.02 -7.40
CA PHE A 26 -10.84 4.08 -6.54
C PHE A 26 -10.53 3.84 -5.05
N PRO A 27 -10.78 2.63 -4.47
CA PRO A 27 -10.32 2.31 -3.13
C PRO A 27 -8.80 2.43 -2.96
N MET A 28 -8.01 2.06 -3.98
CA MET A 28 -6.54 2.21 -3.96
C MET A 28 -6.13 3.68 -3.84
N ILE A 29 -6.71 4.57 -4.66
CA ILE A 29 -6.43 6.01 -4.58
C ILE A 29 -6.82 6.57 -3.22
N ILE A 30 -8.00 6.20 -2.69
CA ILE A 30 -8.43 6.63 -1.35
C ILE A 30 -7.42 6.16 -0.29
N SER A 31 -6.98 4.90 -0.36
CA SER A 31 -5.98 4.37 0.56
C SER A 31 -4.66 5.13 0.51
N ILE A 32 -4.16 5.42 -0.70
CA ILE A 32 -2.93 6.20 -0.90
C ILE A 32 -3.06 7.60 -0.27
N VAL A 33 -4.17 8.29 -0.55
CA VAL A 33 -4.41 9.64 0.01
C VAL A 33 -4.51 9.59 1.53
N PHE A 34 -5.28 8.64 2.07
CA PHE A 34 -5.48 8.48 3.51
C PHE A 34 -4.15 8.24 4.24
N HIS A 35 -3.37 7.26 3.80
CA HIS A 35 -2.08 6.94 4.41
C HIS A 35 -1.06 8.07 4.21
N THR A 36 -1.06 8.75 3.06
CA THR A 36 -0.20 9.92 2.84
C THR A 36 -0.47 11.01 3.88
N ILE A 37 -1.74 11.31 4.15
CA ILE A 37 -2.13 12.28 5.19
C ILE A 37 -1.66 11.80 6.56
N VAL A 38 -1.94 10.55 6.92
CA VAL A 38 -1.53 9.97 8.21
C VAL A 38 -0.02 10.03 8.41
N TYR A 39 0.77 9.68 7.39
CA TYR A 39 2.23 9.70 7.47
C TYR A 39 2.79 11.12 7.53
N ILE A 40 2.23 12.08 6.79
CA ILE A 40 2.63 13.48 6.91
C ILE A 40 2.34 14.00 8.33
N LEU A 41 1.17 13.69 8.89
CA LEU A 41 0.82 14.08 10.26
C LEU A 41 1.78 13.46 11.27
N PHE A 42 2.10 12.17 11.11
CA PHE A 42 3.06 11.48 11.96
C PHE A 42 4.45 12.12 11.89
N CYS A 43 4.97 12.40 10.70
CA CYS A 43 6.27 13.08 10.53
C CYS A 43 6.28 14.49 11.15
N ASN A 44 5.18 15.25 11.02
CA ASN A 44 5.07 16.56 11.65
C ASN A 44 4.98 16.47 13.17
N MET A 45 4.26 15.49 13.71
CA MET A 45 4.20 15.21 15.15
C MET A 45 5.59 14.89 15.70
N VAL A 46 6.33 14.00 15.03
CA VAL A 46 7.73 13.68 15.39
C VAL A 46 8.60 14.93 15.33
N SER A 47 8.53 15.72 14.24
CA SER A 47 9.27 16.98 14.11
C SER A 47 8.95 17.96 15.24
N TYR A 48 7.69 18.03 15.65
CA TYR A 48 7.26 18.89 16.74
C TYR A 48 7.81 18.42 18.09
N ILE A 49 7.78 17.12 18.39
CA ILE A 49 8.32 16.56 19.64
C ILE A 49 9.82 16.83 19.78
N PHE A 50 10.61 16.63 18.71
CA PHE A 50 12.07 16.72 18.79
C PHE A 50 12.64 18.11 18.53
N TYR A 51 11.94 18.95 17.76
CA TYR A 51 12.46 20.25 17.31
C TYR A 51 11.52 21.43 17.59
N ASN A 52 10.38 21.19 18.25
CA ASN A 52 9.34 22.19 18.54
C ASN A 52 8.87 22.99 17.31
N LYS A 53 8.90 22.35 16.14
CA LYS A 53 8.49 22.95 14.87
C LYS A 53 7.82 21.95 13.95
N ILE A 54 6.83 22.43 13.21
CA ILE A 54 6.20 21.71 12.10
C ILE A 54 7.13 21.83 10.88
N LEU A 55 7.11 20.82 10.00
CA LEU A 55 7.87 20.86 8.75
C LEU A 55 7.36 21.99 7.86
N SER A 56 8.26 22.63 7.12
CA SER A 56 7.86 23.68 6.19
C SER A 56 6.97 23.14 5.07
N ASN A 57 6.14 23.99 4.48
CA ASN A 57 5.26 23.60 3.37
C ASN A 57 6.01 22.96 2.20
N GLN A 58 7.24 23.41 1.92
CA GLN A 58 8.07 22.84 0.87
C GLN A 58 8.52 21.41 1.20
N ILE A 59 8.87 21.14 2.45
CA ILE A 59 9.24 19.79 2.91
C ILE A 59 8.01 18.88 2.89
N ASN A 60 6.87 19.34 3.44
CA ASN A 60 5.62 18.58 3.43
C ASN A 60 5.16 18.23 2.00
N LYS A 61 5.31 19.15 1.04
CA LYS A 61 4.99 18.88 -0.37
C LYS A 61 5.91 17.81 -0.97
N ARG A 62 7.22 17.88 -0.72
CA ARG A 62 8.17 16.85 -1.18
C ARG A 62 7.88 15.49 -0.55
N LEU A 63 7.62 15.47 0.77
CA LEU A 63 7.24 14.28 1.51
C LEU A 63 5.98 13.63 0.93
N ALA A 64 4.94 14.42 0.65
CA ALA A 64 3.70 13.94 0.05
C ALA A 64 3.94 13.26 -1.31
N ILE A 65 4.71 13.91 -2.19
CA ILE A 65 5.04 13.35 -3.52
C ILE A 65 5.80 12.03 -3.37
N CYS A 66 6.83 11.98 -2.51
CA CYS A 66 7.59 10.76 -2.26
C CYS A 66 6.72 9.62 -1.73
N LEU A 67 5.86 9.91 -0.74
CA LEU A 67 4.95 8.91 -0.15
C LEU A 67 3.98 8.36 -1.20
N ILE A 68 3.33 9.24 -1.97
CA ILE A 68 2.41 8.82 -3.04
C ILE A 68 3.13 7.90 -4.03
N SER A 69 4.33 8.28 -4.50
CA SER A 69 5.12 7.45 -5.41
C SER A 69 5.46 6.08 -4.81
N ILE A 70 5.98 6.05 -3.58
CA ILE A 70 6.34 4.81 -2.89
C ILE A 70 5.12 3.90 -2.72
N MET A 71 3.96 4.44 -2.36
CA MET A 71 2.74 3.66 -2.18
C MET A 71 2.23 3.08 -3.49
N ILE A 72 2.24 3.84 -4.58
CA ILE A 72 1.86 3.34 -5.92
C ILE A 72 2.77 2.17 -6.32
N PHE A 73 4.09 2.34 -6.19
CA PHE A 73 5.04 1.25 -6.48
C PHE A 73 4.88 0.07 -5.52
N GLY A 74 4.56 0.31 -4.25
CA GLY A 74 4.27 -0.72 -3.26
C GLY A 74 3.06 -1.58 -3.62
N PHE A 75 1.97 -0.98 -4.11
CA PHE A 75 0.80 -1.72 -4.61
C PHE A 75 1.15 -2.60 -5.82
N ILE A 76 1.90 -2.07 -6.78
CA ILE A 76 2.33 -2.82 -7.97
C ILE A 76 3.27 -3.96 -7.57
N ALA A 77 4.26 -3.68 -6.73
CA ALA A 77 5.22 -4.68 -6.24
C ALA A 77 4.52 -5.81 -5.49
N ARG A 78 3.55 -5.50 -4.62
CA ARG A 78 2.71 -6.51 -3.97
C ARG A 78 2.00 -7.37 -4.99
N PHE A 79 1.33 -6.75 -5.96
CA PHE A 79 0.56 -7.47 -6.96
C PHE A 79 1.41 -8.47 -7.75
N ILE A 80 2.62 -8.06 -8.14
CA ILE A 80 3.58 -8.94 -8.82
C ILE A 80 4.05 -10.05 -7.86
N HIS A 81 4.42 -9.70 -6.63
CA HIS A 81 4.91 -10.63 -5.63
C HIS A 81 3.92 -11.76 -5.34
N VAL A 82 2.63 -11.47 -5.22
CA VAL A 82 1.60 -12.51 -5.01
C VAL A 82 1.58 -13.52 -6.15
N LYS A 83 1.78 -13.08 -7.40
CA LYS A 83 1.83 -13.99 -8.55
C LYS A 83 3.07 -14.87 -8.54
N ASP A 84 4.21 -14.31 -8.15
CA ASP A 84 5.45 -15.07 -8.01
C ASP A 84 5.33 -16.13 -6.91
N VAL A 85 4.75 -15.77 -5.75
CA VAL A 85 4.48 -16.71 -4.65
C VAL A 85 3.49 -17.80 -5.09
N TYR A 86 2.42 -17.43 -5.79
CA TYR A 86 1.44 -18.39 -6.30
C TYR A 86 2.07 -19.39 -7.27
N LYS A 87 2.93 -18.90 -8.18
CA LYS A 87 3.69 -19.75 -9.11
C LYS A 87 4.68 -20.64 -8.36
N ALA A 88 5.37 -20.12 -7.35
CA ALA A 88 6.31 -20.88 -6.52
C ALA A 88 5.62 -22.01 -5.73
N TYR A 89 4.35 -21.82 -5.34
CA TYR A 89 3.53 -22.84 -4.70
C TYR A 89 2.72 -23.68 -5.68
N ASN A 90 3.10 -23.74 -6.96
CA ASN A 90 2.44 -24.57 -7.98
C ASN A 90 0.93 -24.34 -8.09
N GLY A 91 0.48 -23.10 -7.86
CA GLY A 91 -0.94 -22.75 -7.90
C GLY A 91 -1.74 -23.10 -6.64
N ASP A 92 -1.09 -23.47 -5.53
CA ASP A 92 -1.78 -23.70 -4.26
C ASP A 92 -2.22 -22.38 -3.61
N MET A 93 -3.51 -22.07 -3.73
CA MET A 93 -4.13 -20.86 -3.16
C MET A 93 -4.04 -20.80 -1.63
N ILE A 94 -4.13 -21.95 -0.96
CA ILE A 94 -4.15 -22.02 0.52
C ILE A 94 -2.75 -21.69 1.05
N LYS A 95 -1.71 -22.32 0.48
CA LYS A 95 -0.31 -22.02 0.85
C LYS A 95 0.06 -20.58 0.53
N THR A 96 -0.38 -20.08 -0.63
CA THR A 96 -0.14 -18.69 -1.04
C THR A 96 -0.77 -17.71 -0.05
N ARG A 97 -2.04 -17.91 0.33
CA ARG A 97 -2.73 -17.05 1.30
C ARG A 97 -2.06 -17.10 2.68
N ASN A 98 -1.76 -18.30 3.18
CA ASN A 98 -1.07 -18.49 4.46
C ASN A 98 0.33 -17.85 4.50
N HIS A 99 1.01 -17.74 3.35
CA HIS A 99 2.28 -17.02 3.25
C HIS A 99 2.09 -15.50 3.30
N LEU A 100 1.15 -14.99 2.49
CA LEU A 100 0.92 -13.54 2.36
C LEU A 100 0.34 -12.92 3.63
N ASP A 101 -0.52 -13.65 4.35
CA ASP A 101 -1.13 -13.16 5.57
C ASP A 101 -0.12 -13.03 6.73
N LYS A 102 1.02 -13.73 6.66
CA LYS A 102 2.16 -13.51 7.58
C LYS A 102 2.86 -12.17 7.33
N LEU A 103 2.72 -11.59 6.15
CA LEU A 103 3.26 -10.28 5.78
C LEU A 103 2.27 -9.14 6.08
N TYR A 104 1.63 -9.22 7.25
CA TYR A 104 0.58 -8.31 7.74
C TYR A 104 1.01 -6.83 7.80
N ILE A 105 2.32 -6.57 7.89
CA ILE A 105 2.86 -5.20 7.82
C ILE A 105 2.44 -4.50 6.52
N SER A 106 2.39 -5.21 5.39
CA SER A 106 1.92 -4.59 4.16
C SER A 106 0.43 -4.24 4.24
N TRP A 107 -0.38 -5.04 4.93
CA TRP A 107 -1.79 -4.75 5.17
C TRP A 107 -1.97 -3.43 5.92
N ILE A 108 -1.21 -3.21 6.99
CA ILE A 108 -1.28 -1.98 7.82
C ILE A 108 -0.75 -0.75 7.08
N PHE A 109 0.35 -0.88 6.34
CA PHE A 109 1.10 0.28 5.86
C PHE A 109 0.75 0.75 4.45
N ILE A 110 0.10 -0.10 3.66
CA ILE A 110 -0.17 0.18 2.24
C ILE A 110 -1.66 0.09 1.94
N SER A 111 -2.46 -0.65 2.73
CA SER A 111 -3.82 -1.06 2.33
C SER A 111 -4.89 -0.20 2.94
#